data_AF-A0A962EJN9-F1
#
_entry.id   AF-A0A962EJN9-F1
#
_cell.length_a   1.000
_cell.length_b   1.000
_cell.length_c   1.000
_cell.angle_alpha   90.00
_cell.angle_beta   90.00
_cell.angle_gamma   90.00
#
_symmetry.space_group_name_H-M   'P 1'
#
loop_
_entity.id
_entity.type
_entity.pdbx_description
1 polymer ?
#
loop_
_entity_poly.entity_id
_entity_poly.type
_entity_poly.pdbx_seq_one_letter_code
_entity_poly.pdbx_strand_id
1 'polypeptide(L)'
;MSLALCALMAAVGSGQGQAATRALPDYLTFELQARSSPAGNFNLPSGASINSATVDLNDAGLLTIRVALPTGIPGDDFTRHVFVGSNGAGFVVSEGPVGSLVSDPRTSPDGKVWYAVNFQGGDPQAGIYRYDPNDLSTVRITGLPLGTSSYESPRANAAGQIGYRAGFASGRAWVSYAGGSVAVHAAEQSIDAGSPYSFLFTPSFDENRLIVGKVLLAANGFNQIRSIDDRAVTQVLVRSNAENGSPYVAFDNSPAL
;
A
#
# COMPACT_ATOMS: atom_id res chain seq x y z
N MET A 1 28.40 -69.08 -17.85
CA MET A 1 27.20 -68.46 -18.44
C MET A 1 27.17 -67.01 -17.98
N SER A 2 27.33 -66.10 -18.94
CA SER A 2 27.47 -64.65 -18.78
C SER A 2 26.12 -63.93 -18.91
N LEU A 3 26.14 -62.61 -18.57
CA LEU A 3 25.20 -61.52 -18.88
C LEU A 3 24.07 -61.28 -17.86
N ALA A 4 23.69 -60.05 -17.49
CA ALA A 4 24.22 -58.72 -17.80
C ALA A 4 23.72 -57.70 -16.75
N LEU A 5 24.58 -56.74 -16.43
CA LEU A 5 24.31 -55.57 -15.61
C LEU A 5 23.66 -54.50 -16.52
N CYS A 6 22.40 -54.14 -16.28
CA CYS A 6 21.72 -53.06 -17.01
C CYS A 6 21.78 -51.78 -16.18
N ALA A 7 22.69 -50.88 -16.54
CA ALA A 7 22.76 -49.53 -16.00
C ALA A 7 21.66 -48.66 -16.62
N LEU A 8 20.74 -48.14 -15.80
CA LEU A 8 19.78 -47.13 -16.21
C LEU A 8 20.42 -45.75 -15.97
N MET A 9 20.95 -45.14 -17.03
CA MET A 9 21.32 -43.73 -17.02
C MET A 9 20.05 -42.87 -17.05
N ALA A 10 19.74 -42.22 -15.94
CA ALA A 10 18.75 -41.14 -15.91
C ALA A 10 19.38 -39.88 -16.54
N ALA A 11 18.97 -39.54 -17.76
CA ALA A 11 19.32 -38.29 -18.39
C ALA A 11 18.64 -37.13 -17.63
N VAL A 12 19.44 -36.33 -16.92
CA VAL A 12 19.03 -35.02 -16.41
C VAL A 12 18.93 -34.09 -17.61
N GLY A 13 17.75 -34.03 -18.21
CA GLY A 13 17.42 -33.03 -19.22
C GLY A 13 17.41 -31.65 -18.57
N SER A 14 18.43 -30.85 -18.84
CA SER A 14 18.46 -29.42 -18.54
C SER A 14 17.39 -28.73 -19.39
N GLY A 15 16.14 -28.72 -18.90
CA GLY A 15 15.08 -27.88 -19.42
C GLY A 15 15.42 -26.43 -19.15
N GLN A 16 16.14 -25.79 -20.09
CA GLN A 16 16.20 -24.35 -20.18
C GLN A 16 14.78 -23.87 -20.49
N GLY A 17 14.00 -23.57 -19.44
CA GLY A 17 12.80 -22.78 -19.58
C GLY A 17 13.22 -21.43 -20.13
N GLN A 18 13.10 -21.23 -21.44
CA GLN A 18 13.10 -19.89 -21.99
C GLN A 18 12.00 -19.14 -21.27
N ALA A 19 12.38 -18.15 -20.46
CA ALA A 19 11.44 -17.21 -19.90
C ALA A 19 10.70 -16.60 -21.10
N ALA A 20 9.42 -16.96 -21.26
CA ALA A 20 8.59 -16.36 -22.27
C ALA A 20 8.63 -14.85 -22.01
N THR A 21 9.19 -14.10 -22.97
CA THR A 21 9.15 -12.65 -22.94
C THR A 21 7.69 -12.27 -23.06
N ARG A 22 7.04 -12.00 -21.92
CA ARG A 22 5.66 -11.52 -21.87
C ARG A 22 5.62 -10.24 -22.70
N ALA A 23 4.91 -10.27 -23.82
CA ALA A 23 4.70 -9.07 -24.63
C ALA A 23 4.12 -7.98 -23.73
N LEU A 24 4.68 -6.77 -23.82
CA LEU A 24 4.09 -5.64 -23.13
C LEU A 24 2.67 -5.43 -23.67
N PRO A 25 1.68 -5.10 -22.82
CA PRO A 25 0.33 -4.81 -23.31
C PRO A 25 0.36 -3.68 -24.35
N ASP A 26 -0.40 -3.84 -25.43
CA ASP A 26 -0.64 -2.76 -26.39
C ASP A 26 -1.65 -1.77 -25.78
N TYR A 27 -1.16 -0.60 -25.34
CA TYR A 27 -2.01 0.48 -24.83
C TYR A 27 -2.55 1.31 -26.00
N LEU A 28 -3.59 0.82 -26.66
CA LEU A 28 -4.13 1.45 -27.88
C LEU A 28 -5.03 2.67 -27.61
N THR A 29 -5.47 2.87 -26.37
CA THR A 29 -6.38 3.96 -26.00
C THR A 29 -5.98 4.57 -24.67
N PHE A 30 -5.93 5.90 -24.64
CA PHE A 30 -5.80 6.69 -23.42
C PHE A 30 -7.12 7.39 -23.13
N GLU A 31 -7.50 7.41 -21.86
CA GLU A 31 -8.74 8.05 -21.44
C GLU A 31 -8.49 8.95 -20.23
N LEU A 32 -8.86 10.22 -20.37
CA LEU A 32 -8.77 11.18 -19.29
C LEU A 32 -9.77 10.79 -18.19
N GLN A 33 -9.28 10.57 -16.96
CA GLN A 33 -10.16 10.23 -15.82
C GLN A 33 -10.57 11.48 -15.03
N ALA A 34 -9.62 12.36 -14.74
CA ALA A 34 -9.84 13.58 -13.97
C ALA A 34 -8.91 14.70 -14.44
N ARG A 35 -9.38 15.95 -14.37
CA ARG A 35 -8.55 17.15 -14.61
C ARG A 35 -8.95 18.25 -13.65
N SER A 36 -7.95 18.86 -13.03
CA SER A 36 -8.05 20.13 -12.30
C SER A 36 -7.35 21.22 -13.12
N SER A 37 -8.06 22.26 -13.54
CA SER A 37 -7.43 23.39 -14.26
C SER A 37 -8.21 24.71 -14.13
N PRO A 38 -7.54 25.87 -14.27
CA PRO A 38 -8.23 27.16 -14.29
C PRO A 38 -9.25 27.31 -15.43
N ALA A 39 -9.04 26.60 -16.55
CA ALA A 39 -9.89 26.65 -17.74
C ALA A 39 -11.09 25.69 -17.70
N GLY A 40 -11.20 24.90 -16.63
CA GLY A 40 -12.30 23.95 -16.43
C GLY A 40 -11.83 22.59 -15.95
N ASN A 41 -12.60 22.04 -15.02
CA ASN A 41 -12.37 20.71 -14.47
C ASN A 41 -13.03 19.64 -15.35
N PHE A 42 -12.47 18.43 -15.35
CA PHE A 42 -13.06 17.25 -15.97
C PHE A 42 -13.25 16.20 -14.87
N ASN A 43 -14.49 15.72 -14.68
CA ASN A 43 -14.93 14.82 -13.60
C ASN A 43 -14.58 15.24 -12.17
N LEU A 44 -14.09 16.47 -11.96
CA LEU A 44 -13.86 17.04 -10.65
C LEU A 44 -14.81 18.24 -10.44
N PRO A 45 -15.34 18.44 -9.22
CA PRO A 45 -16.12 19.62 -8.89
C PRO A 45 -15.31 20.92 -9.08
N SER A 46 -16.00 22.04 -9.26
CA SER A 46 -15.34 23.36 -9.32
C SER A 46 -14.55 23.63 -8.03
N GLY A 47 -13.35 24.19 -8.17
CA GLY A 47 -12.45 24.46 -7.03
C GLY A 47 -11.69 23.23 -6.51
N ALA A 48 -12.00 22.02 -6.98
CA ALA A 48 -11.20 20.85 -6.66
C ALA A 48 -9.79 20.97 -7.25
N SER A 49 -8.80 20.46 -6.52
CA SER A 49 -7.41 20.37 -6.97
C SER A 49 -6.80 19.01 -6.65
N ILE A 50 -5.84 18.60 -7.47
CA ILE A 50 -5.04 17.39 -7.24
C ILE A 50 -3.67 17.86 -6.74
N ASN A 51 -3.40 17.70 -5.45
CA ASN A 51 -2.17 18.15 -4.80
C ASN A 51 -1.45 16.99 -4.12
N SER A 52 -0.26 16.61 -4.62
CA SER A 52 0.59 15.58 -3.98
C SER A 52 -0.19 14.30 -3.64
N ALA A 53 -0.81 13.70 -4.66
CA ALA A 53 -1.55 12.46 -4.54
C ALA A 53 -0.84 11.35 -5.33
N THR A 54 -0.65 10.21 -4.69
CA THR A 54 -0.28 8.98 -5.40
C THR A 54 -1.53 8.45 -6.12
N VAL A 55 -1.43 8.30 -7.44
CA VAL A 55 -2.47 7.61 -8.22
C VAL A 55 -2.38 6.12 -7.95
N ASP A 56 -3.52 5.50 -7.71
CA ASP A 56 -3.64 4.06 -7.63
C ASP A 56 -4.67 3.57 -8.66
N LEU A 57 -4.34 2.47 -9.35
CA LEU A 57 -5.09 1.90 -10.47
C LEU A 57 -5.06 0.37 -10.33
N ASN A 58 -6.22 -0.28 -10.34
CA ASN A 58 -6.29 -1.74 -10.41
C ASN A 58 -6.47 -2.25 -11.85
N ASP A 59 -6.37 -3.57 -12.01
CA ASP A 59 -6.51 -4.26 -13.30
C ASP A 59 -7.91 -4.09 -13.94
N ALA A 60 -8.93 -3.72 -13.16
CA ALA A 60 -10.27 -3.44 -13.66
C ALA A 60 -10.41 -2.00 -14.21
N GLY A 61 -9.35 -1.20 -14.18
CA GLY A 61 -9.38 0.19 -14.62
C GLY A 61 -10.00 1.16 -13.60
N LEU A 62 -10.21 0.72 -12.36
CA LEU A 62 -10.64 1.60 -11.27
C LEU A 62 -9.44 2.43 -10.81
N LEU A 63 -9.57 3.74 -10.92
CA LEU A 63 -8.57 4.71 -10.49
C LEU A 63 -9.05 5.43 -9.23
N THR A 64 -8.12 5.66 -8.31
CA THR A 64 -8.36 6.54 -7.16
C THR A 64 -7.20 7.49 -6.91
N ILE A 65 -7.55 8.70 -6.48
CA ILE A 65 -6.61 9.75 -6.06
C ILE A 65 -7.20 10.56 -4.92
N ARG A 66 -6.34 11.04 -4.03
CA ARG A 66 -6.72 12.09 -3.08
C ARG A 66 -6.90 13.41 -3.83
N VAL A 67 -7.92 14.17 -3.46
CA VAL A 67 -8.20 15.50 -4.01
C VAL A 67 -8.44 16.48 -2.88
N ALA A 68 -8.08 17.74 -3.09
CA ALA A 68 -8.47 18.82 -2.21
C ALA A 68 -9.71 19.53 -2.77
N LEU A 69 -10.77 19.67 -1.98
CA LEU A 69 -12.04 20.25 -2.41
C LEU A 69 -12.61 21.24 -1.37
N PRO A 70 -12.74 22.53 -1.72
CA PRO A 70 -13.44 23.49 -0.87
C PRO A 70 -14.94 23.20 -0.78
N THR A 71 -15.40 22.74 0.39
CA THR A 71 -16.83 22.44 0.63
C THR A 71 -17.60 23.62 1.20
N GLY A 72 -16.91 24.62 1.77
CA GLY A 72 -17.53 25.73 2.50
C GLY A 72 -18.06 25.35 3.89
N ILE A 73 -17.86 24.09 4.33
CA ILE A 73 -18.25 23.63 5.65
C ILE A 73 -17.23 24.15 6.69
N PRO A 74 -17.66 24.81 7.78
CA PRO A 74 -16.74 25.26 8.82
C PRO A 74 -15.93 24.10 9.41
N GLY A 75 -14.61 24.27 9.47
CA GLY A 75 -13.69 23.25 9.99
C GLY A 75 -13.25 22.19 8.96
N ASP A 76 -13.76 22.24 7.73
CA ASP A 76 -13.26 21.42 6.63
C ASP A 76 -11.99 22.07 6.05
N ASP A 77 -10.88 21.35 6.13
CA ASP A 77 -9.57 21.79 5.63
C ASP A 77 -9.30 21.31 4.19
N PHE A 78 -10.33 20.74 3.55
CA PHE A 78 -10.30 20.24 2.18
C PHE A 78 -9.47 18.97 2.00
N THR A 79 -9.02 18.31 3.07
CA THR A 79 -8.07 17.18 2.94
C THR A 79 -8.71 15.80 3.03
N ARG A 80 -10.04 15.73 3.04
CA ARG A 80 -10.81 14.50 3.28
C ARG A 80 -11.50 13.93 2.03
N HIS A 81 -11.02 14.25 0.83
CA HIS A 81 -11.71 13.89 -0.39
C HIS A 81 -10.93 12.91 -1.26
N VAL A 82 -11.65 11.95 -1.83
CA VAL A 82 -11.13 10.91 -2.70
C VAL A 82 -11.90 10.96 -4.01
N PHE A 83 -11.20 11.09 -5.13
CA PHE A 83 -11.79 10.82 -6.44
C PHE A 83 -11.75 9.32 -6.71
N VAL A 84 -12.84 8.81 -7.27
CA VAL A 84 -12.98 7.45 -7.76
C VAL A 84 -13.50 7.52 -9.19
N GLY A 85 -12.81 6.86 -10.12
CA GLY A 85 -13.18 6.89 -11.53
C GLY A 85 -12.79 5.64 -12.29
N SER A 86 -13.46 5.41 -13.41
CA SER A 86 -13.14 4.37 -14.40
C SER A 86 -13.83 4.74 -15.71
N ASN A 87 -13.29 4.28 -16.84
CA ASN A 87 -13.91 4.44 -18.16
C ASN A 87 -14.29 5.92 -18.45
N GLY A 88 -13.43 6.86 -18.05
CA GLY A 88 -13.55 8.28 -18.39
C GLY A 88 -14.63 9.01 -17.62
N ALA A 89 -15.20 8.34 -16.62
CA ALA A 89 -16.17 8.88 -15.69
C ALA A 89 -15.65 8.74 -14.25
N GLY A 90 -16.16 9.57 -13.36
CA GLY A 90 -15.85 9.46 -11.94
C GLY A 90 -16.50 10.56 -11.12
N PHE A 91 -16.31 10.47 -9.82
CA PHE A 91 -16.87 11.40 -8.86
C PHE A 91 -15.95 11.54 -7.65
N VAL A 92 -16.14 12.63 -6.90
CA VAL A 92 -15.44 12.87 -5.65
C VAL A 92 -16.32 12.47 -4.49
N VAL A 93 -15.76 11.68 -3.59
CA VAL A 93 -16.37 11.31 -2.32
C VAL A 93 -15.69 12.05 -1.20
N SER A 94 -16.48 12.62 -0.29
CA SER A 94 -16.00 13.34 0.88
C SER A 94 -16.05 12.40 2.07
N GLU A 95 -14.90 11.85 2.42
CA GLU A 95 -14.80 10.68 3.25
C GLU A 95 -14.10 10.96 4.56
N GLY A 96 -14.75 10.61 5.65
CA GLY A 96 -14.29 10.90 7.00
C GLY A 96 -14.94 12.14 7.64
N PRO A 97 -14.90 12.24 8.98
CA PRO A 97 -15.45 13.38 9.72
C PRO A 97 -14.78 14.72 9.35
N VAL A 98 -15.47 15.83 9.60
CA VAL A 98 -14.92 17.18 9.41
C VAL A 98 -13.68 17.35 10.31
N GLY A 99 -12.62 17.95 9.76
CA GLY A 99 -11.32 18.09 10.44
C GLY A 99 -10.41 16.87 10.36
N SER A 100 -10.81 15.85 9.59
CA SER A 100 -9.96 14.69 9.30
C SER A 100 -9.12 14.89 8.03
N LEU A 101 -8.00 14.19 7.97
CA LEU A 101 -7.12 14.09 6.81
C LEU A 101 -7.12 12.67 6.28
N VAL A 102 -7.41 12.50 4.99
CA VAL A 102 -7.31 11.19 4.33
C VAL A 102 -5.91 10.95 3.78
N SER A 103 -5.42 9.70 3.91
CA SER A 103 -4.21 9.27 3.21
C SER A 103 -4.44 9.16 1.71
N ASP A 104 -3.37 8.91 0.95
CA ASP A 104 -3.51 8.46 -0.43
C ASP A 104 -4.37 7.17 -0.45
N PRO A 105 -5.46 7.14 -1.24
CA PRO A 105 -6.32 5.98 -1.35
C PRO A 105 -5.69 4.89 -2.21
N ARG A 106 -6.10 3.64 -1.98
CA ARG A 106 -5.66 2.46 -2.72
C ARG A 106 -6.86 1.66 -3.19
N THR A 107 -6.82 1.22 -4.43
CA THR A 107 -7.78 0.24 -4.96
C THR A 107 -7.37 -1.17 -4.58
N SER A 108 -8.35 -2.04 -4.49
CA SER A 108 -8.16 -3.48 -4.25
C SER A 108 -8.72 -4.28 -5.42
N PRO A 109 -8.30 -5.55 -5.60
CA PRO A 109 -8.75 -6.38 -6.71
C PRO A 109 -10.27 -6.62 -6.74
N ASP A 110 -10.94 -6.52 -5.60
CA ASP A 110 -12.40 -6.66 -5.48
C ASP A 110 -13.16 -5.34 -5.77
N GLY A 111 -12.47 -4.32 -6.27
CA GLY A 111 -13.07 -3.04 -6.69
C GLY A 111 -13.34 -2.06 -5.56
N LYS A 112 -12.86 -2.32 -4.34
CA LYS A 112 -13.04 -1.41 -3.20
C LYS A 112 -11.89 -0.43 -3.08
N VAL A 113 -12.15 0.72 -2.46
CA VAL A 113 -11.17 1.78 -2.22
C VAL A 113 -10.87 1.87 -0.72
N TRP A 114 -9.60 1.86 -0.37
CA TRP A 114 -9.10 1.83 1.00
C TRP A 114 -8.25 3.07 1.28
N TYR A 115 -8.48 3.70 2.42
CA TYR A 115 -7.72 4.88 2.84
C TYR A 115 -7.71 4.97 4.36
N ALA A 116 -6.72 5.68 4.88
CA ALA A 116 -6.68 6.02 6.30
C ALA A 116 -7.34 7.37 6.52
N VAL A 117 -8.06 7.51 7.62
CA VAL A 117 -8.58 8.76 8.15
C VAL A 117 -7.78 9.08 9.42
N ASN A 118 -7.17 10.25 9.46
CA ASN A 118 -6.35 10.72 10.57
C ASN A 118 -6.85 12.06 11.09
N PHE A 119 -6.53 12.38 12.34
CA PHE A 119 -6.90 13.65 12.97
C PHE A 119 -5.68 14.26 13.64
N GLN A 120 -5.55 15.58 13.54
CA GLN A 120 -4.53 16.29 14.28
C GLN A 120 -4.77 16.14 15.79
N GLY A 121 -3.81 15.56 16.51
CA GLY A 121 -3.93 15.29 17.95
C GLY A 121 -4.57 13.95 18.32
N GLY A 122 -4.99 13.15 17.33
CA GLY A 122 -5.64 11.85 17.52
C GLY A 122 -7.15 11.98 17.78
N ASP A 123 -7.92 10.97 17.35
CA ASP A 123 -9.36 10.89 17.53
C ASP A 123 -9.82 9.41 17.51
N PRO A 124 -10.82 8.98 18.30
CA PRO A 124 -11.35 7.62 18.25
C PRO A 124 -11.92 7.19 16.89
N GLN A 125 -12.27 8.14 16.02
CA GLN A 125 -12.73 7.91 14.65
C GLN A 125 -11.55 7.69 13.69
N ALA A 126 -10.31 8.01 14.06
CA ALA A 126 -9.14 7.69 13.24
C ALA A 126 -9.08 6.17 12.95
N GLY A 127 -8.59 5.80 11.77
CA GLY A 127 -8.49 4.40 11.39
C GLY A 127 -8.42 4.15 9.90
N ILE A 128 -8.56 2.89 9.52
CA ILE A 128 -8.70 2.46 8.12
C ILE A 128 -10.17 2.40 7.74
N TYR A 129 -10.47 3.02 6.62
CA TYR A 129 -11.79 3.11 6.02
C TYR A 129 -11.80 2.42 4.66
N ARG A 130 -13.00 2.00 4.28
CA ARG A 130 -13.29 1.37 3.00
C ARG A 130 -14.50 2.04 2.38
N TYR A 131 -14.32 2.51 1.16
CA TYR A 131 -15.39 2.95 0.28
C TYR A 131 -15.71 1.85 -0.74
N ASP A 132 -16.99 1.55 -0.93
CA ASP A 132 -17.47 0.64 -1.97
C ASP A 132 -18.21 1.45 -3.06
N PRO A 133 -17.63 1.54 -4.27
CA PRO A 133 -18.24 2.31 -5.36
C PRO A 133 -19.57 1.73 -5.87
N ASN A 134 -19.89 0.46 -5.56
CA ASN A 134 -21.10 -0.19 -6.08
C ASN A 134 -22.35 0.19 -5.29
N ASP A 135 -22.22 0.39 -3.98
CA ASP A 135 -23.35 0.76 -3.10
C ASP A 135 -23.20 2.17 -2.48
N LEU A 136 -22.11 2.87 -2.84
CA LEU A 136 -21.77 4.21 -2.37
C LEU A 136 -21.62 4.29 -0.84
N SER A 137 -21.23 3.19 -0.19
CA SER A 137 -21.05 3.14 1.25
C SER A 137 -19.60 3.36 1.67
N THR A 138 -19.43 4.04 2.81
CA THR A 138 -18.17 4.08 3.54
C THR A 138 -18.34 3.52 4.93
N VAL A 139 -17.39 2.66 5.31
CA VAL A 139 -17.34 2.05 6.63
C VAL A 139 -15.94 2.17 7.22
N ARG A 140 -15.88 2.46 8.52
CA ARG A 140 -14.64 2.32 9.29
C ARG A 140 -14.41 0.84 9.56
N ILE A 141 -13.29 0.32 9.10
CA ILE A 141 -12.99 -1.11 9.18
C ILE A 141 -12.23 -1.43 10.48
N THR A 142 -11.29 -0.57 10.87
CA THR A 142 -10.53 -0.75 12.10
C THR A 142 -9.88 0.55 12.56
N GLY A 143 -9.68 0.68 13.87
CA GLY A 143 -8.70 1.61 14.44
C GLY A 143 -7.73 0.90 15.38
N LEU A 144 -7.49 -0.38 15.14
CA LEU A 144 -6.44 -1.12 15.83
C LEU A 144 -5.09 -0.92 15.09
N PRO A 145 -3.94 -1.14 15.75
CA PRO A 145 -3.79 -1.34 17.19
C PRO A 145 -4.24 -0.13 18.02
N LEU A 146 -4.60 -0.36 19.28
CA LEU A 146 -4.86 0.74 20.22
C LEU A 146 -3.58 1.54 20.47
N GLY A 147 -3.72 2.85 20.70
CA GLY A 147 -2.58 3.77 20.87
C GLY A 147 -1.94 4.24 19.57
N THR A 148 -2.45 3.80 18.42
CA THR A 148 -2.07 4.33 17.11
C THR A 148 -2.50 5.79 17.00
N SER A 149 -1.55 6.67 16.67
CA SER A 149 -1.77 8.10 16.43
C SER A 149 -1.91 8.45 14.94
N SER A 150 -1.39 7.61 14.05
CA SER A 150 -1.59 7.76 12.61
C SER A 150 -1.69 6.40 11.90
N TYR A 151 -2.51 6.35 10.86
CA TYR A 151 -2.64 5.20 9.97
C TYR A 151 -2.24 5.62 8.56
N GLU A 152 -1.47 4.78 7.88
CA GLU A 152 -0.85 5.18 6.62
C GLU A 152 -0.79 4.04 5.61
N SER A 153 -1.06 4.39 4.35
CA SER A 153 -0.94 3.53 3.17
C SER A 153 -1.62 2.16 3.31
N PRO A 154 -2.93 2.11 3.66
CA PRO A 154 -3.64 0.84 3.70
C PRO A 154 -3.75 0.24 2.31
N ARG A 155 -3.48 -1.05 2.21
CA ARG A 155 -3.76 -1.86 1.02
C ARG A 155 -4.43 -3.14 1.46
N ALA A 156 -5.54 -3.48 0.81
CA ALA A 156 -6.28 -4.69 1.10
C ALA A 156 -6.17 -5.69 -0.04
N ASN A 157 -6.30 -6.96 0.32
CA ASN A 157 -6.38 -8.06 -0.62
C ASN A 157 -7.83 -8.52 -0.87
N ALA A 158 -8.03 -9.47 -1.79
CA ALA A 158 -9.36 -9.96 -2.13
C ALA A 158 -10.09 -10.65 -0.96
N ALA A 159 -9.35 -11.12 0.05
CA ALA A 159 -9.91 -11.71 1.26
C ALA A 159 -10.34 -10.65 2.31
N GLY A 160 -10.18 -9.35 2.01
CA GLY A 160 -10.51 -8.25 2.92
C GLY A 160 -9.51 -8.10 4.09
N GLN A 161 -8.33 -8.71 3.98
CA GLN A 161 -7.23 -8.49 4.90
C GLN A 161 -6.48 -7.23 4.48
N ILE A 162 -5.98 -6.47 5.43
CA ILE A 162 -5.44 -5.13 5.18
C ILE A 162 -4.05 -5.05 5.77
N GLY A 163 -3.05 -4.65 4.98
CA GLY A 163 -1.75 -4.21 5.48
C GLY A 163 -1.66 -2.70 5.52
N TYR A 164 -1.06 -2.14 6.56
CA TYR A 164 -0.84 -0.70 6.71
C TYR A 164 0.33 -0.42 7.65
N ARG A 165 0.79 0.84 7.64
CA ARG A 165 1.73 1.34 8.65
C ARG A 165 0.95 2.07 9.74
N ALA A 166 1.17 1.65 10.98
CA ALA A 166 0.66 2.32 12.17
C ALA A 166 1.77 3.19 12.76
N GLY A 167 1.48 4.47 13.00
CA GLY A 167 2.31 5.39 13.76
C GLY A 167 1.84 5.49 15.20
N PHE A 168 2.80 5.52 16.12
CA PHE A 168 2.62 5.66 17.56
C PHE A 168 3.43 6.86 18.04
N ALA A 169 3.21 7.26 19.30
CA ALA A 169 3.98 8.35 19.91
C ALA A 169 5.50 8.09 19.91
N SER A 170 5.93 6.83 20.02
CA SER A 170 7.35 6.47 20.10
C SER A 170 7.96 6.01 18.77
N GLY A 171 7.17 5.61 17.77
CA GLY A 171 7.69 5.04 16.53
C GLY A 171 6.62 4.51 15.61
N ARG A 172 6.97 3.59 14.70
CA ARG A 172 6.05 2.97 13.74
C ARG A 172 6.09 1.46 13.76
N ALA A 173 5.01 0.84 13.31
CA ALA A 173 4.91 -0.59 13.06
C ALA A 173 4.25 -0.88 11.70
N TRP A 174 4.65 -1.99 11.10
CA TRP A 174 3.92 -2.62 10.01
C TRP A 174 2.95 -3.63 10.57
N VAL A 175 1.69 -3.50 10.20
CA VAL A 175 0.60 -4.27 10.77
C VAL A 175 -0.32 -4.79 9.68
N SER A 176 -0.94 -5.92 9.93
CA SER A 176 -2.10 -6.35 9.16
C SER A 176 -3.31 -6.60 10.03
N TYR A 177 -4.49 -6.31 9.49
CA TYR A 177 -5.78 -6.53 10.13
C TYR A 177 -6.57 -7.59 9.35
N ALA A 178 -7.10 -8.57 10.06
CA ALA A 178 -7.95 -9.62 9.51
C ALA A 178 -8.90 -10.15 10.59
N GLY A 179 -10.19 -10.29 10.26
CA GLY A 179 -11.17 -10.93 11.15
C GLY A 179 -11.25 -10.34 12.56
N GLY A 180 -11.15 -9.00 12.69
CA GLY A 180 -11.19 -8.32 14.00
C GLY A 180 -9.87 -8.32 14.77
N SER A 181 -8.81 -8.94 14.25
CA SER A 181 -7.52 -9.07 14.92
C SER A 181 -6.42 -8.33 14.16
N VAL A 182 -5.40 -7.87 14.87
CA VAL A 182 -4.19 -7.29 14.28
C VAL A 182 -2.99 -8.21 14.51
N ALA A 183 -2.17 -8.37 13.47
CA ALA A 183 -0.82 -8.93 13.57
C ALA A 183 0.21 -7.82 13.35
N VAL A 184 1.22 -7.77 14.22
CA VAL A 184 2.40 -6.89 14.05
C VAL A 184 3.47 -7.69 13.32
N HIS A 185 3.88 -7.22 12.15
CA HIS A 185 4.91 -7.87 11.33
C HIS A 185 6.31 -7.36 11.69
N ALA A 186 6.41 -6.04 11.91
CA ALA A 186 7.63 -5.37 12.35
C ALA A 186 7.26 -4.14 13.17
N ALA A 187 8.09 -3.80 14.14
CA ALA A 187 8.01 -2.57 14.91
C ALA A 187 9.38 -1.90 14.97
N GLU A 188 9.44 -0.59 15.12
CA GLU A 188 10.70 0.14 15.36
C GLU A 188 11.23 -0.13 16.79
N GLN A 189 12.53 0.07 16.99
CA GLN A 189 13.22 -0.19 18.26
C GLN A 189 12.66 0.61 19.45
N SER A 190 12.05 1.76 19.16
CA SER A 190 11.38 2.61 20.15
C SER A 190 10.01 2.09 20.60
N ILE A 191 9.46 1.07 19.92
CA ILE A 191 8.26 0.33 20.31
C ILE A 191 8.66 -1.02 20.92
N ASP A 192 9.59 -1.72 20.28
CA ASP A 192 10.13 -2.99 20.74
C ASP A 192 11.66 -2.89 20.80
N ALA A 193 12.22 -2.85 22.01
CA ALA A 193 13.66 -2.68 22.21
C ALA A 193 14.52 -3.79 21.56
N GLY A 194 13.94 -4.97 21.31
CA GLY A 194 14.59 -6.08 20.63
C GLY A 194 14.57 -5.97 19.09
N SER A 195 13.83 -5.00 18.53
CA SER A 195 13.72 -4.82 17.10
C SER A 195 15.04 -4.37 16.47
N PRO A 196 15.42 -4.92 15.30
CA PRO A 196 16.60 -4.49 14.56
C PRO A 196 16.36 -3.20 13.76
N TYR A 197 15.17 -2.60 13.80
CA TYR A 197 14.78 -1.50 12.91
C TYR A 197 14.75 -0.17 13.66
N SER A 198 15.50 0.84 13.19
CA SER A 198 15.39 2.22 13.69
C SER A 198 14.31 3.01 12.96
N PHE A 199 13.92 2.58 11.76
CA PHE A 199 12.86 3.22 10.99
C PHE A 199 12.19 2.23 10.03
N LEU A 200 10.87 2.28 9.97
CA LEU A 200 10.04 1.54 9.02
C LEU A 200 9.42 2.52 8.02
N PHE A 201 9.81 2.39 6.75
CA PHE A 201 9.24 3.19 5.67
C PHE A 201 7.84 2.69 5.27
N THR A 202 7.21 3.30 4.27
CA THR A 202 5.87 2.92 3.83
C THR A 202 5.92 1.52 3.18
N PRO A 203 5.11 0.56 3.67
CA PRO A 203 5.10 -0.79 3.11
C PRO A 203 4.17 -0.91 1.90
N SER A 204 4.31 -2.03 1.20
CA SER A 204 3.29 -2.64 0.34
C SER A 204 2.83 -3.96 0.95
N PHE A 205 1.64 -4.42 0.57
CA PHE A 205 0.96 -5.61 1.10
C PHE A 205 0.37 -6.42 -0.06
N ASP A 206 0.45 -7.74 0.00
CA ASP A 206 -0.03 -8.65 -1.05
C ASP A 206 -1.19 -9.57 -0.61
N GLU A 207 -1.60 -10.45 -1.51
CA GLU A 207 -2.67 -11.43 -1.29
C GLU A 207 -2.37 -12.47 -0.20
N ASN A 208 -1.09 -12.67 0.18
CA ASN A 208 -0.67 -13.67 1.16
C ASN A 208 -0.37 -13.08 2.55
N ARG A 209 -0.80 -11.84 2.80
CA ARG A 209 -0.42 -11.06 3.98
C ARG A 209 1.08 -10.83 4.13
N LEU A 210 1.81 -10.86 3.03
CA LEU A 210 3.22 -10.51 3.01
C LEU A 210 3.33 -8.98 2.98
N ILE A 211 4.07 -8.43 3.94
CA ILE A 211 4.44 -7.01 3.91
C ILE A 211 5.83 -6.89 3.30
N VAL A 212 5.99 -6.05 2.29
CA VAL A 212 7.28 -5.70 1.72
C VAL A 212 7.54 -4.21 1.89
N GLY A 213 8.72 -3.86 2.40
CA GLY A 213 9.05 -2.46 2.60
C GLY A 213 10.54 -2.20 2.76
N LYS A 214 10.90 -0.93 2.66
CA LYS A 214 12.22 -0.44 3.04
C LYS A 214 12.30 -0.33 4.56
N VAL A 215 13.41 -0.78 5.13
CA VAL A 215 13.74 -0.62 6.54
C VAL A 215 15.09 0.07 6.69
N LEU A 216 15.23 0.83 7.77
CA LEU A 216 16.53 1.30 8.27
C LEU A 216 16.94 0.45 9.47
N LEU A 217 18.13 -0.15 9.41
CA LEU A 217 18.65 -0.95 10.51
C LEU A 217 19.20 -0.08 11.63
N ALA A 218 18.87 -0.43 12.87
CA ALA A 218 19.30 0.32 14.06
C ALA A 218 20.81 0.24 14.31
N ALA A 219 21.43 -0.92 14.03
CA ALA A 219 22.83 -1.14 14.38
C ALA A 219 23.84 -0.34 13.53
N ASN A 220 23.52 -0.05 12.27
CA ASN A 220 24.46 0.50 11.30
C ASN A 220 23.87 1.57 10.37
N GLY A 221 22.56 1.83 10.44
CA GLY A 221 21.89 2.80 9.57
C GLY A 221 21.81 2.37 8.10
N PHE A 222 22.01 1.08 7.79
CA PHE A 222 21.86 0.59 6.43
C PHE A 222 20.40 0.40 6.05
N ASN A 223 20.12 0.63 4.77
CA ASN A 223 18.80 0.37 4.20
C ASN A 223 18.75 -1.04 3.61
N GLN A 224 17.60 -1.69 3.79
CA GLN A 224 17.28 -2.96 3.16
C GLN A 224 15.84 -2.95 2.64
N ILE A 225 15.57 -3.73 1.60
CA ILE A 225 14.22 -4.14 1.25
C ILE A 225 13.98 -5.52 1.86
N ARG A 226 12.92 -5.63 2.65
CA ARG A 226 12.54 -6.87 3.33
C ARG A 226 11.11 -7.26 3.01
N SER A 227 10.87 -8.56 2.95
CA SER A 227 9.55 -9.14 3.08
C SER A 227 9.38 -9.75 4.47
N ILE A 228 8.18 -9.61 5.03
CA ILE A 228 7.84 -10.09 6.37
C ILE A 228 6.41 -10.65 6.34
N ASP A 229 6.24 -11.92 6.66
CA ASP A 229 4.92 -12.56 6.73
C ASP A 229 4.21 -12.32 8.07
N ASP A 230 2.99 -12.84 8.22
CA ASP A 230 2.18 -12.70 9.44
C ASP A 230 2.67 -13.55 10.63
N ARG A 231 3.74 -14.34 10.43
CA ARG A 231 4.46 -15.08 11.46
C ARG A 231 5.81 -14.44 11.81
N ALA A 232 6.03 -13.20 11.35
CA ALA A 232 7.25 -12.44 11.49
C ALA A 232 8.49 -13.12 10.87
N VAL A 233 8.31 -14.04 9.91
CA VAL A 233 9.41 -14.59 9.13
C VAL A 233 9.89 -13.50 8.18
N THR A 234 11.15 -13.08 8.35
CA THR A 234 11.77 -12.02 7.56
C THR A 234 12.72 -12.57 6.51
N GLN A 235 12.62 -12.07 5.28
CA GLN A 235 13.59 -12.29 4.22
C GLN A 235 14.15 -10.96 3.74
N VAL A 236 15.47 -10.88 3.62
CA VAL A 236 16.15 -9.74 2.97
C VAL A 236 16.10 -9.97 1.47
N LEU A 237 15.35 -9.13 0.76
CA LEU A 237 15.26 -9.15 -0.70
C LEU A 237 16.42 -8.40 -1.32
N VAL A 238 16.75 -7.23 -0.76
CA VAL A 238 17.80 -6.36 -1.28
C VAL A 238 18.55 -5.66 -0.15
N ARG A 239 19.86 -5.55 -0.30
CA ARG A 239 20.77 -4.79 0.57
C ARG A 239 21.29 -3.56 -0.16
N SER A 240 21.52 -2.48 0.55
CA SER A 240 22.18 -1.30 -0.02
C SER A 240 23.65 -1.59 -0.35
N ASN A 241 24.23 -0.84 -1.29
CA ASN A 241 25.64 -0.93 -1.65
C ASN A 241 26.58 -0.81 -0.44
N ALA A 242 26.25 0.10 0.49
CA ALA A 242 27.02 0.35 1.70
C ALA A 242 27.10 -0.86 2.64
N GLU A 243 26.16 -1.81 2.57
CA GLU A 243 26.15 -2.99 3.43
C GLU A 243 27.01 -4.14 2.89
N ASN A 244 26.97 -4.40 1.58
CA ASN A 244 27.58 -5.62 1.02
C ASN A 244 28.10 -5.49 -0.42
N GLY A 245 28.33 -4.28 -0.93
CA GLY A 245 28.75 -4.07 -2.32
C GLY A 245 27.67 -4.36 -3.37
N SER A 246 26.40 -4.47 -2.94
CA SER A 246 25.23 -4.56 -3.81
C SER A 246 25.21 -3.45 -4.87
N PRO A 247 24.67 -3.68 -6.09
CA PRO A 247 24.59 -2.65 -7.12
C PRO A 247 23.58 -1.53 -6.79
N TYR A 248 22.77 -1.68 -5.74
CA TYR A 248 21.72 -0.73 -5.38
C TYR A 248 22.25 0.36 -4.44
N VAL A 249 22.38 1.58 -4.96
CA VAL A 249 22.90 2.75 -4.21
C VAL A 249 21.85 3.43 -3.33
N ALA A 250 20.57 3.33 -3.69
CA ALA A 250 19.46 3.92 -2.96
C ALA A 250 18.17 3.14 -3.26
N PHE A 251 17.17 3.34 -2.39
CA PHE A 251 15.82 2.83 -2.56
C PHE A 251 14.81 3.95 -2.38
N ASP A 252 13.75 3.91 -3.17
CA ASP A 252 12.54 4.66 -2.89
C ASP A 252 11.98 4.27 -1.51
N ASN A 253 11.23 5.21 -0.92
CA ASN A 253 10.66 5.02 0.41
C ASN A 253 9.45 4.08 0.42
N SER A 254 8.98 3.64 -0.74
CA SER A 254 7.85 2.73 -0.89
C SER A 254 8.08 1.79 -2.07
N PRO A 255 8.21 0.47 -1.87
CA PRO A 255 8.17 -0.48 -2.97
C PRO A 255 6.72 -0.70 -3.44
N ALA A 256 6.54 -1.11 -4.69
CA ALA A 256 5.25 -1.60 -5.21
C ALA A 256 5.27 -3.13 -5.29
N LEU A 257 4.13 -3.77 -4.99
CA LEU A 257 3.87 -5.20 -5.20
C LEU A 257 2.78 -5.37 -6.25
#